data_AF-A0A2D9PMU1-F1
#
_entry.id   AF-A0A2D9PMU1-F1
#
_cell.length_a   1.000
_cell.length_b   1.000
_cell.length_c   1.000
_cell.angle_alpha   90.00
_cell.angle_beta   90.00
_cell.angle_gamma   90.00
#
_symmetry.space_group_name_H-M   'P 1'
#
loop_
_entity.id
_entity.type
_entity.pdbx_description
1 polymer ?
#
loop_
_entity_poly.entity_id
_entity_poly.type
_entity_poly.pdbx_seq_one_letter_code
_entity_poly.pdbx_strand_id
1 'polypeptide(L)' 'VVSRNAMMHTPKGSAKRLYITAEFAKGSSGSPIFNSRGEVIGIVSSTQSIYYTETQEQQKNLQMVFRNCVPASSVHLLLK' A
#
# COMPACT_ATOMS: atom_id res chain seq x y z
N VAL A 1 4.09 -14.32 0.19
CA VAL A 1 3.45 -12.98 0.23
C VAL A 1 2.08 -13.10 -0.41
N VAL A 2 1.02 -12.72 0.29
CA VAL A 2 -0.32 -12.62 -0.32
C VAL A 2 -0.53 -11.19 -0.77
N SER A 3 -1.15 -11.01 -1.93
CA SER A 3 -1.47 -9.71 -2.47
C SER A 3 -2.93 -9.60 -2.89
N ARG A 4 -3.55 -8.45 -2.68
CA ARG A 4 -4.91 -8.14 -3.13
C ARG A 4 -4.91 -6.87 -3.97
N ASN A 5 -5.45 -6.96 -5.18
CA ASN A 5 -5.81 -5.79 -5.97
C ASN A 5 -7.16 -5.25 -5.50
N ALA A 6 -7.27 -3.93 -5.36
CA ALA A 6 -8.49 -3.26 -4.92
C ALA A 6 -8.71 -1.96 -5.70
N MET A 7 -9.97 -1.54 -5.78
CA MET A 7 -10.33 -0.19 -6.21
C MET A 7 -10.62 0.64 -4.96
N MET A 8 -9.85 1.70 -4.75
CA MET A 8 -10.09 2.65 -3.67
C MET A 8 -10.88 3.82 -4.23
N HIS A 9 -12.08 4.05 -3.69
CA HIS A 9 -12.92 5.17 -4.05
C HIS A 9 -12.61 6.36 -3.13
N THR A 10 -12.41 7.53 -3.74
CA THR A 10 -12.24 8.81 -3.05
C THR A 10 -13.25 9.80 -3.62
N PRO A 11 -13.54 10.91 -2.93
CA PRO A 11 -14.39 11.97 -3.49
C PRO A 11 -13.90 12.52 -4.83
N LYS A 12 -12.59 12.40 -5.11
CA LYS A 12 -11.94 12.88 -6.34
C LYS A 12 -11.88 11.83 -7.45
N GLY A 13 -12.42 10.63 -7.24
CA GLY A 13 -12.38 9.53 -8.21
C GLY A 13 -11.86 8.23 -7.62
N SER A 14 -11.60 7.26 -8.49
CA SER A 14 -11.22 5.89 -8.11
C SER A 14 -9.76 5.61 -8.47
N ALA A 15 -9.03 4.96 -7.58
CA ALA A 15 -7.63 4.60 -7.79
C ALA A 15 -7.41 3.10 -7.53
N LYS A 16 -6.68 2.44 -8.44
CA LYS A 16 -6.26 1.05 -8.21
C LYS A 16 -5.19 1.02 -7.12
N ARG A 17 -5.34 0.09 -6.17
CA ARG A 17 -4.42 -0.15 -5.07
C ARG A 17 -4.03 -1.62 -5.03
N LEU A 18 -2.81 -1.86 -4.57
CA LEU A 18 -2.28 -3.18 -4.25
C LEU A 18 -2.04 -3.22 -2.73
N TYR A 19 -2.51 -4.27 -2.07
CA TYR A 19 -2.20 -4.54 -0.67
C TYR A 19 -1.37 -5.81 -0.60
N ILE A 20 -0.32 -5.80 0.23
CA ILE A 20 0.54 -6.97 0.42
C ILE A 20 0.68 -7.31 1.90
N THR A 21 0.98 -8.58 2.19
CA THR A 21 1.31 -9.03 3.56
C THR A 21 2.79 -8.88 3.90
N ALA A 22 3.64 -8.58 2.91
CA ALA A 22 5.05 -8.34 3.16
C ALA A 22 5.23 -7.03 3.94
N GLU A 23 6.10 -7.07 4.95
CA GLU A 23 6.41 -5.89 5.74
C GLU A 23 7.40 -4.99 5.01
N PHE A 24 7.25 -3.69 5.25
CA PHE A 24 8.24 -2.68 4.86
C PHE A 24 8.25 -1.59 5.91
N ALA A 25 9.39 -0.89 6.01
CA ALA A 25 9.65 0.09 7.04
C ALA A 25 9.61 1.51 6.47
N LYS A 26 9.78 2.49 7.36
CA LYS A 26 10.00 3.88 6.97
C LYS A 26 11.17 3.95 5.98
N GLY A 27 11.00 4.73 4.92
CA GLY A 27 12.00 4.85 3.85
C GLY A 27 11.78 3.90 2.67
N SER A 28 10.94 2.86 2.80
CA SER A 28 10.61 1.97 1.68
C SER A 28 9.64 2.58 0.66
N SER A 29 9.06 3.76 0.90
CA SER A 29 8.20 4.45 -0.07
C SER A 29 8.94 4.67 -1.38
N GLY A 30 8.36 4.22 -2.49
CA GLY A 30 8.99 4.25 -3.81
C GLY A 30 9.77 2.98 -4.16
N SER A 31 10.01 2.06 -3.22
CA SER A 31 10.69 0.79 -3.52
C SER A 31 9.83 -0.11 -4.42
N PRO A 32 10.45 -0.80 -5.41
CA PRO A 32 9.75 -1.75 -6.26
C PRO A 32 9.36 -3.02 -5.50
N ILE A 33 8.21 -3.59 -5.87
CA ILE A 33 7.73 -4.88 -5.40
C ILE A 33 7.92 -5.88 -6.52
N PHE A 34 8.66 -6.95 -6.22
CA PHE A 34 8.95 -8.02 -7.17
C PHE A 34 8.05 -9.23 -6.95
N ASN A 35 7.65 -9.90 -8.03
CA ASN A 35 7.12 -11.26 -7.94
C ASN A 35 8.26 -12.30 -7.97
N SER A 36 7.92 -13.60 -7.93
CA SER A 36 8.91 -14.69 -7.94
C SER A 36 9.78 -14.77 -9.21
N ARG A 37 9.41 -14.06 -10.28
CA ARG A 37 10.19 -13.98 -11.53
C ARG A 37 11.10 -12.74 -11.58
N GLY A 38 11.10 -11.91 -10.54
CA GLY A 38 11.85 -10.65 -10.52
C GLY A 38 11.18 -9.52 -11.32
N GLU A 39 9.93 -9.67 -11.73
CA GLU A 39 9.20 -8.62 -12.43
C GLU A 39 8.61 -7.61 -11.44
N VAL A 40 8.62 -6.32 -11.76
CA VAL A 40 8.01 -5.27 -10.94
C VAL A 40 6.48 -5.33 -11.09
N ILE A 41 5.79 -5.65 -10.00
CA ILE A 41 4.32 -5.72 -9.96
C ILE A 41 3.67 -4.50 -9.30
N GLY A 42 4.46 -3.67 -8.62
CA GLY A 42 3.99 -2.46 -7.97
C GLY A 42 5.08 -1.70 -7.25
N ILE A 43 4.69 -0.62 -6.61
CA ILE A 43 5.57 0.27 -5.84
C ILE A 43 4.97 0.47 -4.45
N VAL A 44 5.82 0.42 -3.42
CA VAL A 44 5.43 0.71 -2.03
C VAL A 44 5.01 2.18 -1.90
N SER A 45 3.84 2.43 -1.33
CA SER A 45 3.30 3.79 -1.16
C SER A 45 3.37 4.22 0.30
N SER A 46 2.64 3.56 1.18
CA SER A 46 2.53 3.96 2.59
C SER A 46 2.13 2.79 3.49
N THR A 47 2.39 2.97 4.79
CA THR A 47 1.87 2.12 5.86
C THR A 47 0.76 2.88 6.57
N GLN A 48 -0.39 2.24 6.79
CA GLN A 48 -1.47 2.81 7.58
C GLN A 48 -1.83 1.86 8.72
N SER A 49 -1.60 2.31 9.95
CA SER A 49 -1.96 1.57 11.15
C SER A 49 -3.39 1.92 11.57
N ILE A 50 -4.16 0.90 11.97
CA ILE A 50 -5.49 1.04 12.57
C ILE A 50 -5.37 0.61 14.03
N TYR A 51 -5.73 1.52 14.93
CA TYR A 51 -5.70 1.33 16.36
C TYR A 51 -7.13 1.23 16.89
N TYR A 52 -7.34 0.46 17.98
CA TYR A 52 -8.64 0.44 18.65
C TYR A 52 -8.95 1.78 19.31
N THR A 53 -7.92 2.40 19.90
CA THR A 53 -8.02 3.71 20.52
C THR A 53 -7.11 4.67 19.78
N GLU A 54 -7.71 5.65 19.10
CA GLU A 54 -7.01 6.69 18.36
C GLU A 54 -7.60 8.06 18.74
N THR A 55 -6.82 8.83 19.50
CA THR A 55 -7.11 10.22 19.85
C THR A 55 -5.95 11.11 19.38
N GLN A 56 -6.09 12.43 19.47
CA GLN A 56 -5.02 13.36 19.10
C GLN A 56 -3.73 13.15 19.93
N GLU A 57 -3.87 12.63 21.15
CA GLU A 57 -2.77 12.48 22.11
C GLU A 57 -2.24 11.05 22.17
N GLN A 58 -3.04 10.05 21.79
CA GLN A 58 -2.70 8.64 22.01
C GLN A 58 -3.17 7.71 20.89
N GLN A 59 -2.28 6.79 20.53
CA GLN A 59 -2.58 5.61 19.73
C GLN A 59 -2.29 4.37 20.58
N LYS A 60 -3.31 3.54 20.84
CA LYS A 60 -3.19 2.33 21.67
C LYS A 60 -3.89 1.14 21.04
N ASN A 61 -3.38 -0.06 21.33
CA ASN A 61 -3.92 -1.34 20.89
C ASN A 61 -4.00 -1.43 19.35
N LEU A 62 -2.83 -1.58 18.71
CA LEU A 62 -2.73 -1.78 17.26
C LEU A 62 -3.54 -3.00 16.84
N GLN A 63 -4.50 -2.81 15.93
CA GLN A 63 -5.34 -3.90 15.43
C GLN A 63 -4.87 -4.41 14.07
N MET A 64 -4.49 -3.50 13.18
CA MET A 64 -4.16 -3.83 11.80
C MET A 64 -3.19 -2.83 11.21
N VAL A 65 -2.41 -3.28 10.23
CA VAL A 65 -1.55 -2.41 9.43
C VAL A 65 -1.78 -2.70 7.95
N PHE A 66 -2.28 -1.71 7.22
CA PHE A 66 -2.39 -1.73 5.78
C PHE A 66 -1.05 -1.33 5.15
N ARG A 67 -0.52 -2.22 4.32
CA ARG A 67 0.66 -1.96 3.48
C ARG A 67 0.16 -1.55 2.10
N ASN A 68 -0.03 -0.24 1.92
CA ASN A 68 -0.56 0.34 0.70
C ASN A 68 0.52 0.38 -0.38
N CYS A 69 0.18 -0.11 -1.56
CA CYS A 69 1.03 -0.11 -2.73
C CYS A 69 0.25 0.38 -3.96
N VAL A 70 0.97 0.82 -4.99
CA VAL A 70 0.42 1.19 -6.29
C VAL A 70 0.77 0.11 -7.30
N PRO A 71 -0.20 -0.47 -8.03
CA PRO A 71 0.10 -1.46 -9.07
C PRO A 71 0.98 -0.87 -10.17
N ALA A 72 1.90 -1.67 -10.71
CA ALA A 72 2.78 -1.24 -11.81
C ALA A 72 1.99 -0.77 -13.04
N SER A 73 0.81 -1.37 -13.29
CA SER A 73 -0.10 -0.95 -14.37
C SER A 73 -0.61 0.48 -14.20
N SER A 74 -0.79 0.97 -12.97
CA SER A 74 -1.17 2.36 -12.70
C SER A 74 -0.02 3.33 -12.92
N VAL A 75 1.20 2.94 -12.55
CA VAL A 75 2.41 3.76 -12.79
C VAL A 75 2.70 3.86 -14.29
N HIS A 76 2.57 2.74 -15.01
CA HIS A 76 2.79 2.68 -16.46
C HIS A 76 1.88 3.62 -17.26
N LEU A 77 0.66 3.88 -16.78
CA LEU A 77 -0.27 4.84 -17.41
C LEU A 77 0.19 6.30 -17.32
N LEU A 78 1.11 6.62 -16.41
CA LEU A 78 1.65 7.98 -16.25
C LEU A 78 2.92 8.22 -17.08
N LEU A 79 3.50 7.16 -17.64
CA LEU A 79 4.74 7.20 -18.42
C LEU A 79 4.48 7.18 -19.94
N LYS A 80 3.22 7.15 -20.35
CA LYS A 80 2.76 7.24 -21.74
C LYS A 80 2.13 8.59 -21.98
#